data_AF-A0A737Y431-F1
#
_entry.id   AF-A0A737Y431-F1
#
_cell.length_a   1.000
_cell.length_b   1.000
_cell.length_c   1.000
_cell.angle_alpha   90.00
_cell.angle_beta   90.00
_cell.angle_gamma   90.00
#
_symmetry.space_group_name_H-M   'P 1'
#
loop_
_entity.id
_entity.type
_entity.pdbx_description
1 polymer ?
#
loop_
_entity_poly.entity_id
_entity_poly.type
_entity_poly.pdbx_seq_one_letter_code
_entity_poly.pdbx_strand_id
1 'polypeptide(L)'
;MNPVENITLLINNLSKKENINHSQKQEIIPLVSEGHARCIIIHSGTFGVYRREERLLLRVIEGPEILGVASIFQHIGMEQYESLYLYTYTSIDYEFIDPLQFSRIVSERNLWEPAMLHFGHLLSEAVNSLKNYTGRDTKALVTRALLALSSHSEEFRRKIIASDYIKERTSLSRSVIMKILKQLRDEGKIEIEKGILIKTTL
;
A
#
# COMPACT_ATOMS: atom_id res chain seq x y z
N MET A 1 -0.98 -20.99 7.98
CA MET A 1 -1.37 -19.84 8.82
C MET A 1 -1.83 -18.72 7.90
N ASN A 2 -2.94 -18.06 8.22
CA ASN A 2 -3.51 -16.95 7.43
C ASN A 2 -2.52 -15.75 7.45
N PRO A 3 -2.27 -15.02 6.34
CA PRO A 3 -1.45 -13.81 6.35
C PRO A 3 -1.77 -12.83 7.49
N VAL A 4 -3.06 -12.68 7.81
CA VAL A 4 -3.54 -11.82 8.92
C VAL A 4 -3.05 -12.33 10.29
N GLU A 5 -3.05 -13.64 10.52
CA GLU A 5 -2.58 -14.23 11.78
C GLU A 5 -1.08 -14.02 11.97
N ASN A 6 -0.29 -14.17 10.89
CA ASN A 6 1.16 -13.96 10.93
C ASN A 6 1.49 -12.52 11.36
N ILE A 7 0.86 -11.53 10.72
CA ILE A 7 1.14 -10.14 11.03
C ILE A 7 0.65 -9.74 12.43
N THR A 8 -0.54 -10.17 12.84
CA THR A 8 -1.03 -9.90 14.20
C THR A 8 -0.08 -10.48 15.25
N LEU A 9 0.43 -11.70 15.02
CA LEU A 9 1.43 -12.30 15.90
C LEU A 9 2.71 -11.46 15.98
N LEU A 10 3.23 -11.00 14.84
CA LEU A 10 4.42 -10.14 14.81
C LEU A 10 4.20 -8.83 15.58
N ILE A 11 3.11 -8.12 15.28
CA ILE A 11 2.79 -6.83 15.92
C ILE A 11 2.66 -6.99 17.43
N ASN A 12 1.97 -8.04 17.92
CA ASN A 12 1.82 -8.29 19.35
C ASN A 12 3.16 -8.52 20.08
N ASN A 13 4.20 -8.95 19.37
CA ASN A 13 5.53 -9.18 19.93
C ASN A 13 6.49 -8.00 19.76
N LEU A 14 6.28 -7.17 18.74
CA LEU A 14 7.16 -6.05 18.37
C LEU A 14 6.69 -4.71 18.94
N SER A 15 5.38 -4.51 18.99
CA SER A 15 4.76 -3.23 19.34
C SER A 15 4.95 -2.85 20.79
N LYS A 16 5.08 -1.54 21.02
CA LYS A 16 5.04 -0.95 22.36
C LYS A 16 4.02 0.17 22.38
N LYS A 17 3.01 0.06 23.25
CA LYS A 17 1.88 1.00 23.30
C LYS A 17 2.33 2.45 23.50
N GLU A 18 3.39 2.66 24.27
CA GLU A 18 3.98 3.97 24.53
C GLU A 18 4.60 4.64 23.29
N ASN A 19 4.91 3.88 22.24
CA ASN A 19 5.52 4.39 21.02
C ASN A 19 4.50 4.67 19.90
N ILE A 20 3.21 4.39 20.14
CA ILE A 20 2.16 4.59 19.15
C ILE A 20 1.92 6.09 18.96
N ASN A 21 2.12 6.54 17.73
CA ASN A 21 1.83 7.87 17.23
C ASN A 21 0.49 7.86 16.49
N HIS A 22 -0.14 9.02 16.43
CA HIS A 22 -1.37 9.25 15.70
C HIS A 22 -1.14 10.26 14.58
N SER A 23 -1.43 9.86 13.35
CA SER A 23 -1.39 10.76 12.18
C SER A 23 -2.80 11.00 11.68
N GLN A 24 -3.06 12.22 11.21
CA GLN A 24 -4.33 12.59 10.58
C GLN A 24 -4.37 12.12 9.12
N LYS A 25 -5.54 12.19 8.49
CA LYS A 25 -5.67 11.96 7.05
C LYS A 25 -4.89 13.03 6.26
N GLN A 26 -4.45 12.68 5.05
CA GLN A 26 -3.76 13.54 4.10
C GLN A 26 -2.36 13.99 4.54
N GLU A 27 -1.72 13.24 5.43
CA GLU A 27 -0.35 13.47 5.87
C GLU A 27 0.63 12.55 5.12
N ILE A 28 1.89 13.00 5.06
CA ILE A 28 3.00 12.22 4.50
C ILE A 28 3.85 11.68 5.64
N ILE A 29 4.04 10.36 5.65
CA ILE A 29 4.96 9.71 6.59
C ILE A 29 6.20 9.25 5.81
N PRO A 30 7.38 9.83 6.09
CA PRO A 30 8.60 9.44 5.40
C PRO A 30 9.13 8.11 5.94
N LEU A 31 9.58 7.24 5.04
CA LEU A 31 10.17 5.94 5.39
C LEU A 31 11.68 6.02 5.69
N VAL A 32 12.28 7.20 5.53
CA VAL A 32 13.67 7.50 5.86
C VAL A 32 13.70 8.68 6.82
N SER A 33 14.59 8.61 7.82
CA SER A 33 14.85 9.72 8.75
C SER A 33 16.34 9.76 9.06
N GLU A 34 16.93 10.96 9.04
CA GLU A 34 18.35 11.15 9.35
C GLU A 34 19.29 10.22 8.56
N GLY A 35 18.96 9.96 7.29
CA GLY A 35 19.75 9.08 6.41
C GLY A 35 19.57 7.58 6.65
N HIS A 36 18.66 7.17 7.53
CA HIS A 36 18.40 5.77 7.84
C HIS A 36 16.97 5.37 7.45
N ALA A 37 16.84 4.27 6.71
CA ALA A 37 15.54 3.67 6.46
C ALA A 37 14.94 3.13 7.77
N ARG A 38 13.63 3.32 7.94
CA ARG A 38 12.91 2.93 9.16
C ARG A 38 12.00 1.74 8.88
N CYS A 39 11.88 0.87 9.88
CA CYS A 39 10.79 -0.08 9.95
C CYS A 39 9.60 0.59 10.65
N ILE A 40 8.41 0.43 10.10
CA ILE A 40 7.18 1.04 10.60
C ILE A 40 6.12 -0.05 10.80
N ILE A 41 5.46 0.00 11.94
CA ILE A 41 4.30 -0.81 12.27
C ILE A 41 3.07 0.09 12.17
N ILE A 42 2.10 -0.32 11.36
CA ILE A 42 0.80 0.33 11.24
C ILE A 42 -0.23 -0.55 11.94
N HIS A 43 -0.90 0.02 12.93
CA HIS A 43 -1.91 -0.66 13.74
C HIS A 43 -3.32 -0.55 13.13
N SER A 44 -3.64 0.61 12.55
CA SER A 44 -4.99 0.91 12.07
C SER A 44 -4.99 1.93 10.92
N GLY A 45 -6.10 1.96 10.18
CA GLY A 45 -6.37 2.94 9.14
C GLY A 45 -5.90 2.53 7.73
N THR A 46 -6.05 3.45 6.79
CA THR A 46 -5.79 3.22 5.37
C THR A 46 -4.78 4.24 4.84
N PHE A 47 -3.78 3.75 4.13
CA PHE A 47 -2.72 4.57 3.56
C PHE A 47 -2.24 4.02 2.22
N GLY A 48 -1.67 4.89 1.40
CA GLY A 48 -1.04 4.55 0.14
C GLY A 48 0.48 4.54 0.27
N VAL A 49 1.12 3.55 -0.36
CA VAL A 49 2.58 3.54 -0.58
C VAL A 49 2.84 4.17 -1.93
N TYR A 50 3.57 5.28 -1.94
CA TYR A 50 3.87 6.04 -3.14
C TYR A 50 5.37 6.04 -3.44
N ARG A 51 5.70 6.00 -4.74
CA ARG A 51 6.99 6.46 -5.25
C ARG A 51 6.95 7.97 -5.43
N ARG A 52 7.98 8.67 -4.96
CA ARG A 52 8.16 10.12 -5.05
C ARG A 52 8.19 10.60 -6.50
N GLU A 53 9.00 9.94 -7.32
CA GLU A 53 9.05 10.22 -8.75
C GLU A 53 7.67 10.00 -9.36
N GLU A 54 7.14 11.09 -9.95
CA GLU A 54 5.84 11.17 -10.60
C GLU A 54 4.62 10.94 -9.69
N ARG A 55 4.80 10.85 -8.36
CA ARG A 55 3.73 10.53 -7.41
C ARG A 55 2.97 9.26 -7.86
N LEU A 56 3.71 8.19 -8.12
CA LEU A 56 3.12 6.92 -8.52
C LEU A 56 2.63 6.12 -7.29
N LEU A 57 1.33 5.84 -7.24
CA LEU A 57 0.72 4.96 -6.24
C LEU A 57 1.10 3.51 -6.54
N LEU A 58 1.85 2.88 -5.64
CA LEU A 58 2.27 1.49 -5.78
C LEU A 58 1.23 0.53 -5.22
N ARG A 59 0.67 0.87 -4.05
CA ARG A 59 -0.29 0.05 -3.32
C ARG A 59 -1.10 0.89 -2.34
N VAL A 60 -2.36 0.51 -2.11
CA VAL A 60 -3.14 0.95 -0.94
C VAL A 60 -3.21 -0.21 0.05
N ILE A 61 -3.04 0.10 1.33
CA ILE A 61 -3.02 -0.87 2.41
C ILE A 61 -4.03 -0.42 3.46
N GLU A 62 -4.87 -1.36 3.88
CA GLU A 62 -5.77 -1.24 5.02
C GLU A 62 -5.12 -2.04 6.15
N GLY A 63 -4.76 -1.35 7.24
CA GLY A 63 -3.98 -1.94 8.34
C GLY A 63 -4.69 -3.13 9.01
N PRO A 64 -3.94 -3.94 9.77
CA PRO A 64 -2.55 -3.73 10.20
C PRO A 64 -1.50 -4.07 9.13
N GLU A 65 -0.32 -3.43 9.19
CA GLU A 65 0.81 -3.71 8.28
C GLU A 65 2.19 -3.47 8.95
N ILE A 66 3.24 -4.20 8.53
CA ILE A 66 4.64 -3.90 8.85
C ILE A 66 5.40 -3.62 7.55
N LEU A 67 5.99 -2.43 7.45
CA LEU A 67 6.76 -2.01 6.28
C LEU A 67 8.19 -1.67 6.65
N GLY A 68 9.06 -1.70 5.65
CA GLY A 68 10.45 -1.27 5.80
C GLY A 68 11.37 -2.30 6.42
N VAL A 69 10.96 -3.56 6.57
CA VAL A 69 11.79 -4.61 7.18
C VAL A 69 13.10 -4.86 6.43
N ALA A 70 13.16 -4.62 5.11
CA ALA A 70 14.43 -4.78 4.40
C ALA A 70 15.51 -3.76 4.85
N SER A 71 15.14 -2.70 5.58
CA SER A 71 16.09 -1.78 6.22
C SER A 71 17.00 -2.42 7.28
N ILE A 72 16.69 -3.66 7.73
CA ILE A 72 17.63 -4.47 8.52
C ILE A 72 18.96 -4.62 7.80
N PHE A 73 18.93 -4.72 6.47
CA PHE A 73 20.09 -4.84 5.62
C PHE A 73 20.52 -3.45 5.15
N GLN A 74 21.16 -2.66 6.04
CA GLN A 74 21.50 -1.25 5.80
C GLN A 74 22.28 -0.98 4.50
N HIS A 75 23.00 -1.98 3.96
CA HIS A 75 23.75 -1.88 2.71
C HIS A 75 22.93 -2.15 1.45
N ILE A 76 21.66 -2.56 1.57
CA ILE A 76 20.79 -2.93 0.45
C ILE A 76 19.68 -1.89 0.31
N GLY A 77 19.69 -1.14 -0.81
CA GLY A 77 18.47 -0.47 -1.29
C GLY A 77 18.04 0.81 -0.56
N MET A 78 18.94 1.56 0.08
CA MET A 78 18.61 2.87 0.68
C MET A 78 17.98 3.85 -0.31
N GLU A 79 18.51 3.92 -1.54
CA GLU A 79 17.92 4.74 -2.63
C GLU A 79 16.45 4.39 -2.90
N GLN A 80 16.10 3.09 -2.79
CA GLN A 80 14.73 2.65 -2.98
C GLN A 80 13.84 3.17 -1.86
N TYR A 81 14.30 3.19 -0.62
CA TYR A 81 13.55 3.72 0.52
C TYR A 81 13.37 5.25 0.47
N GLU A 82 14.39 5.99 0.03
CA GLU A 82 14.28 7.44 -0.15
C GLU A 82 13.24 7.80 -1.23
N SER A 83 13.13 6.95 -2.26
CA SER A 83 12.14 7.11 -3.31
C SER A 83 10.70 6.84 -2.84
N LEU A 84 10.48 6.30 -1.65
CA LEU A 84 9.15 5.91 -1.14
C LEU A 84 8.65 6.79 0.00
N TYR A 85 7.33 6.94 0.09
CA TYR A 85 6.66 7.56 1.23
C TYR A 85 5.26 6.99 1.41
N LEU A 86 4.69 7.15 2.61
CA LEU A 86 3.30 6.83 2.88
C LEU A 86 2.45 8.09 2.81
N TYR A 87 1.25 7.98 2.25
CA TYR A 87 0.23 9.02 2.26
C TYR A 87 -1.03 8.50 2.95
N THR A 88 -1.50 9.19 3.97
CA THR A 88 -2.63 8.71 4.78
C THR A 88 -3.97 9.07 4.13
N TYR A 89 -4.87 8.10 3.97
CA TYR A 89 -6.24 8.35 3.49
C TYR A 89 -7.23 8.50 4.64
N THR A 90 -6.97 7.82 5.76
CA THR A 90 -7.64 8.01 7.04
C THR A 90 -6.63 8.46 8.09
N SER A 91 -7.08 8.74 9.31
CA SER A 91 -6.15 8.71 10.44
C SER A 91 -5.54 7.33 10.56
N ILE A 92 -4.28 7.26 10.99
CA ILE A 92 -3.58 6.00 11.22
C ILE A 92 -2.88 6.03 12.58
N ASP A 93 -2.81 4.86 13.20
CA ASP A 93 -2.00 4.60 14.39
C ASP A 93 -0.75 3.84 13.97
N TYR A 94 0.42 4.37 14.30
CA TYR A 94 1.68 3.79 13.85
C TYR A 94 2.83 4.00 14.84
N GLU A 95 3.84 3.16 14.75
CA GLU A 95 5.09 3.35 15.47
C GLU A 95 6.27 2.98 14.58
N PHE A 96 7.40 3.64 14.83
CA PHE A 96 8.67 3.22 14.24
C PHE A 96 9.35 2.24 15.18
N ILE A 97 9.94 1.20 14.58
CA ILE A 97 10.80 0.26 15.29
C ILE A 97 12.17 0.28 14.64
N ASP A 98 13.21 0.27 15.47
CA ASP A 98 14.57 0.12 14.97
C ASP A 98 14.71 -1.25 14.25
N PRO A 99 15.26 -1.29 13.03
CA PRO A 99 15.36 -2.56 12.29
C PRO A 99 16.19 -3.63 13.01
N LEU A 100 17.25 -3.25 13.73
CA LEU A 100 18.04 -4.20 14.52
C LEU A 100 17.24 -4.73 15.72
N GLN A 101 16.45 -3.86 16.36
CA GLN A 101 15.53 -4.27 17.41
C GLN A 101 14.46 -5.24 16.89
N PHE A 102 13.88 -4.97 15.71
CA PHE A 102 12.97 -5.91 15.05
C PHE A 102 13.64 -7.28 14.89
N SER A 103 14.83 -7.31 14.28
CA SER A 103 15.57 -8.55 14.01
C SER A 103 15.87 -9.35 15.29
N ARG A 104 16.28 -8.64 16.35
CA ARG A 104 16.55 -9.24 17.67
C ARG A 104 15.29 -9.88 18.27
N ILE A 105 14.17 -9.15 18.34
CA ILE A 105 12.92 -9.66 18.92
C ILE A 105 12.41 -10.87 18.13
N VAL A 106 12.43 -10.78 16.79
CA VAL A 106 12.00 -11.88 15.92
C VAL A 106 12.86 -13.13 16.16
N SER A 107 14.17 -12.97 16.36
CA SER A 107 15.09 -14.08 16.65
C SER A 107 14.86 -14.67 18.04
N GLU A 108 14.85 -13.84 19.08
CA GLU A 108 14.69 -14.29 20.48
C GLU A 108 13.37 -15.02 20.72
N ARG A 109 12.31 -14.66 19.96
CA ARG A 109 10.97 -15.24 20.09
C ARG A 109 10.65 -16.32 19.05
N ASN A 110 11.62 -16.75 18.24
CA ASN A 110 11.44 -17.74 17.18
C ASN A 110 10.31 -17.38 16.18
N LEU A 111 10.22 -16.10 15.78
CA LEU A 111 9.16 -15.57 14.91
C LEU A 111 9.54 -15.47 13.44
N TRP A 112 10.72 -15.97 13.05
CA TRP A 112 11.19 -15.88 11.65
C TRP A 112 10.29 -16.61 10.66
N GLU A 113 9.68 -17.74 11.03
CA GLU A 113 8.74 -18.45 10.15
C GLU A 113 7.46 -17.60 9.89
N PRO A 114 6.74 -17.11 10.92
CA PRO A 114 5.63 -16.16 10.71
C PRO A 114 6.03 -14.91 9.91
N ALA A 115 7.21 -14.34 10.19
CA ALA A 115 7.75 -13.21 9.44
C ALA A 115 7.94 -13.53 7.96
N MET A 116 8.58 -14.65 7.65
CA MET A 116 8.82 -15.08 6.27
C MET A 116 7.53 -15.44 5.52
N LEU A 117 6.55 -16.04 6.19
CA LEU A 117 5.24 -16.29 5.61
C LEU A 117 4.52 -14.98 5.24
N HIS A 118 4.58 -13.98 6.12
CA HIS A 118 4.03 -12.64 5.85
C HIS A 118 4.74 -11.96 4.68
N PHE A 119 6.08 -11.86 4.72
CA PHE A 119 6.84 -11.20 3.65
C PHE A 119 6.77 -11.96 2.32
N GLY A 120 6.68 -13.29 2.34
CA GLY A 120 6.44 -14.10 1.14
C GLY A 120 5.09 -13.80 0.50
N HIS A 121 4.05 -13.57 1.31
CA HIS A 121 2.75 -13.12 0.82
C HIS A 121 2.84 -11.73 0.17
N LEU A 122 3.46 -10.75 0.85
CA LEU A 122 3.66 -9.40 0.31
C LEU A 122 4.45 -9.41 -1.02
N LEU A 123 5.50 -10.23 -1.10
CA LEU A 123 6.28 -10.40 -2.33
C LEU A 123 5.43 -10.97 -3.47
N SER A 124 4.59 -11.97 -3.18
CA SER A 124 3.66 -12.55 -4.16
C SER A 124 2.69 -11.50 -4.71
N GLU A 125 2.12 -10.67 -3.84
CA GLU A 125 1.24 -9.56 -4.23
C GLU A 125 1.98 -8.50 -5.06
N ALA A 126 3.21 -8.15 -4.68
CA ALA A 126 4.04 -7.22 -5.44
C ALA A 126 4.36 -7.74 -6.84
N VAL A 127 4.73 -9.02 -6.98
CA VAL A 127 4.99 -9.67 -8.27
C VAL A 127 3.73 -9.74 -9.12
N ASN A 128 2.57 -10.04 -8.52
CA ASN A 128 1.29 -10.02 -9.23
C ASN A 128 0.93 -8.60 -9.69
N SER A 129 1.18 -7.59 -8.86
CA SER A 129 1.03 -6.18 -9.23
C SER A 129 1.93 -5.85 -10.43
N LEU A 130 3.20 -6.24 -10.43
CA LEU A 130 4.10 -5.99 -11.56
C LEU A 130 3.58 -6.62 -12.87
N LYS A 131 3.19 -7.90 -12.84
CA LYS A 131 2.52 -8.58 -13.97
C LYS A 131 1.23 -7.88 -14.42
N ASN A 132 0.59 -7.16 -13.50
CA ASN A 132 -0.64 -6.45 -13.75
C ASN A 132 -0.44 -5.12 -14.49
N TYR A 133 0.71 -4.47 -14.41
CA TYR A 133 0.93 -3.15 -15.02
C TYR A 133 1.99 -3.12 -16.12
N THR A 134 2.92 -4.08 -16.17
CA THR A 134 3.98 -4.10 -17.21
C THR A 134 3.46 -4.56 -18.58
N GLY A 135 3.79 -3.80 -19.64
CA GLY A 135 3.58 -4.20 -21.04
C GLY A 135 2.13 -4.29 -21.51
N ARG A 136 1.20 -3.63 -20.78
CA ARG A 136 -0.23 -3.66 -21.08
C ARG A 136 -0.67 -2.43 -21.85
N ASP A 137 -1.70 -2.59 -22.68
CA ASP A 137 -2.36 -1.46 -23.29
C ASP A 137 -3.08 -0.60 -22.24
N THR A 138 -3.37 0.64 -22.64
CA THR A 138 -4.00 1.64 -21.79
C THR A 138 -5.36 1.20 -21.22
N LYS A 139 -6.18 0.45 -21.98
CA LYS A 139 -7.50 0.00 -21.50
C LYS A 139 -7.32 -1.05 -20.40
N ALA A 140 -6.39 -1.98 -20.57
CA ALA A 140 -6.04 -2.98 -19.58
C ALA A 140 -5.50 -2.35 -18.28
N LEU A 141 -4.68 -1.29 -18.37
CA LEU A 141 -4.20 -0.55 -17.19
C LEU A 141 -5.35 0.08 -16.39
N VAL A 142 -6.29 0.75 -17.07
CA VAL A 142 -7.47 1.36 -16.43
C VAL A 142 -8.36 0.30 -15.80
N THR A 143 -8.67 -0.78 -16.52
CA THR A 143 -9.49 -1.90 -16.01
C THR A 143 -8.86 -2.51 -14.76
N ARG A 144 -7.55 -2.74 -14.75
CA ARG A 144 -6.86 -3.31 -13.58
C ARG A 144 -6.82 -2.36 -12.40
N ALA A 145 -6.64 -1.06 -12.63
CA ALA A 145 -6.76 -0.07 -11.57
C ALA A 145 -8.18 -0.04 -10.98
N LEU A 146 -9.23 -0.17 -11.80
CA LEU A 146 -10.61 -0.27 -11.31
C LEU A 146 -10.86 -1.55 -10.50
N LEU A 147 -10.34 -2.70 -10.97
CA LEU A 147 -10.43 -3.97 -10.24
C LEU A 147 -9.71 -3.87 -8.88
N ALA A 148 -8.51 -3.30 -8.85
CA ALA A 148 -7.78 -3.04 -7.61
C ALA A 148 -8.52 -2.08 -6.68
N LEU A 149 -9.12 -1.01 -7.22
CA LEU A 149 -9.98 -0.14 -6.42
C LEU A 149 -11.18 -0.90 -5.86
N SER A 150 -11.81 -1.76 -6.66
CA SER A 150 -13.02 -2.51 -6.28
C SER A 150 -12.78 -3.56 -5.19
N SER A 151 -11.56 -4.07 -5.06
CA SER A 151 -11.21 -5.05 -4.02
C SER A 151 -11.03 -4.44 -2.63
N HIS A 152 -10.94 -3.12 -2.52
CA HIS A 152 -10.86 -2.42 -1.24
C HIS A 152 -12.22 -2.32 -0.55
N SER A 153 -12.18 -2.05 0.76
CA SER A 153 -13.40 -1.84 1.55
C SER A 153 -14.29 -0.75 0.94
N GLU A 154 -15.60 -0.91 1.09
CA GLU A 154 -16.56 0.09 0.62
C GLU A 154 -16.33 1.46 1.25
N GLU A 155 -15.93 1.49 2.52
CA GLU A 155 -15.59 2.72 3.23
C GLU A 155 -14.47 3.49 2.53
N PHE A 156 -13.40 2.79 2.14
CA PHE A 156 -12.32 3.41 1.38
C PHE A 156 -12.80 3.85 -0.01
N ARG A 157 -13.44 2.95 -0.76
CA ARG A 157 -13.88 3.22 -2.15
C ARG A 157 -14.76 4.46 -2.26
N ARG A 158 -15.66 4.69 -1.28
CA ARG A 158 -16.56 5.86 -1.26
C ARG A 158 -15.85 7.19 -1.05
N LYS A 159 -14.61 7.19 -0.56
CA LYS A 159 -13.80 8.41 -0.32
C LYS A 159 -12.85 8.72 -1.49
N ILE A 160 -12.79 7.86 -2.50
CA ILE A 160 -11.82 7.94 -3.59
C ILE A 160 -12.49 8.31 -4.91
N ILE A 161 -11.91 9.31 -5.58
CA ILE A 161 -12.25 9.62 -6.96
C ILE A 161 -11.53 8.62 -7.88
N ALA A 162 -12.30 7.81 -8.60
CA ALA A 162 -11.78 6.71 -9.41
C ALA A 162 -10.77 7.19 -10.47
N SER A 163 -11.02 8.33 -11.11
CA SER A 163 -10.08 8.87 -12.12
C SER A 163 -8.74 9.25 -11.52
N ASP A 164 -8.72 9.77 -10.30
CA ASP A 164 -7.50 10.21 -9.64
C ASP A 164 -6.69 9.01 -9.15
N TYR A 165 -7.37 8.00 -8.59
CA TYR A 165 -6.76 6.71 -8.28
C TYR A 165 -6.13 6.06 -9.51
N ILE A 166 -6.85 5.99 -10.63
CA ILE A 166 -6.31 5.42 -11.88
C ILE A 166 -5.10 6.21 -12.36
N LYS A 167 -5.17 7.53 -12.32
CA LYS A 167 -4.07 8.41 -12.72
C LYS A 167 -2.82 8.14 -11.89
N GLU A 168 -2.96 8.13 -10.56
CA GLU A 168 -1.85 7.88 -9.65
C GLU A 168 -1.30 6.44 -9.78
N ARG A 169 -2.10 5.45 -10.20
CA ARG A 169 -1.65 4.06 -10.42
C ARG A 169 -0.96 3.80 -11.76
N THR A 170 -1.22 4.62 -12.78
CA THR A 170 -0.87 4.30 -14.18
C THR A 170 -0.05 5.38 -14.89
N SER A 171 0.10 6.57 -14.30
CA SER A 171 0.69 7.76 -14.94
C SER A 171 -0.01 8.19 -16.24
N LEU A 172 -1.20 7.64 -16.55
CA LEU A 172 -1.96 8.02 -17.74
C LEU A 172 -2.54 9.43 -17.62
N SER A 173 -2.68 10.10 -18.76
CA SER A 173 -3.30 11.42 -18.79
C SER A 173 -4.80 11.36 -18.46
N ARG A 174 -5.31 12.45 -17.87
CA ARG A 174 -6.73 12.53 -17.48
C ARG A 174 -7.67 12.35 -18.68
N SER A 175 -7.34 12.89 -19.85
CA SER A 175 -8.18 12.76 -21.06
C SER A 175 -8.29 11.31 -21.52
N VAL A 176 -7.18 10.57 -21.48
CA VAL A 176 -7.13 9.14 -21.83
C VAL A 176 -7.96 8.31 -20.85
N ILE A 177 -7.78 8.54 -19.54
CA ILE A 177 -8.56 7.87 -18.49
C ILE A 177 -10.05 8.13 -18.68
N MET A 178 -10.46 9.39 -18.86
CA MET A 178 -11.86 9.75 -19.03
C MET A 178 -12.49 9.11 -20.28
N LYS A 179 -11.73 9.02 -21.38
CA LYS A 179 -12.18 8.32 -22.60
C LYS A 179 -12.47 6.85 -22.32
N ILE A 180 -11.58 6.15 -21.61
CA ILE A 180 -11.76 4.73 -21.29
C ILE A 180 -12.88 4.52 -20.27
N LEU A 181 -12.97 5.37 -19.24
CA LEU A 181 -14.08 5.32 -18.26
C LEU A 181 -15.44 5.52 -18.93
N LYS A 182 -15.53 6.46 -19.88
CA LYS A 182 -16.74 6.64 -20.68
C LYS A 182 -17.08 5.37 -21.45
N GLN A 183 -16.12 4.80 -22.17
CA GLN A 183 -16.32 3.56 -22.90
C GLN A 183 -16.79 2.40 -22.01
N LEU A 184 -16.16 2.19 -20.84
CA LEU A 184 -16.54 1.11 -19.92
C LEU A 184 -17.95 1.31 -19.33
N ARG A 185 -18.36 2.56 -19.10
CA ARG A 185 -19.72 2.89 -18.66
C ARG A 185 -20.74 2.67 -19.76
N ASP A 186 -20.43 3.07 -20.99
CA ASP A 186 -21.30 2.86 -22.16
C ASP A 186 -21.45 1.36 -22.47
N GLU A 187 -20.40 0.55 -22.20
CA GLU A 187 -20.42 -0.92 -22.23
C GLU A 187 -21.18 -1.56 -21.03
N GLY A 188 -21.64 -0.78 -20.05
CA GLY A 188 -22.34 -1.26 -18.85
C GLY A 188 -21.46 -2.01 -17.84
N LYS A 189 -20.13 -1.95 -17.97
CA LYS A 189 -19.19 -2.72 -17.13
C LYS A 189 -18.87 -2.06 -15.79
N ILE A 190 -19.10 -0.75 -15.69
CA ILE A 190 -18.87 0.03 -14.48
C ILE A 190 -19.98 1.05 -14.27
N GLU A 191 -20.19 1.38 -13.01
CA GLU A 191 -21.07 2.45 -12.56
C GLU A 191 -20.27 3.42 -11.71
N ILE A 192 -20.21 4.68 -12.14
CA ILE A 192 -19.50 5.75 -11.43
C ILE A 192 -20.46 6.90 -11.18
N GLU A 193 -20.64 7.27 -9.92
CA GLU A 193 -21.47 8.39 -9.48
C GLU A 193 -20.62 9.44 -8.79
N LYS A 194 -20.70 10.70 -9.23
CA LYS A 194 -19.91 11.82 -8.66
C LYS A 194 -18.40 11.51 -8.54
N GLY A 195 -17.87 10.67 -9.44
CA GLY A 195 -16.47 10.24 -9.45
C GLY A 195 -16.15 8.98 -8.64
N ILE A 196 -17.11 8.43 -7.89
CA ILE A 196 -16.94 7.25 -7.03
C ILE A 196 -17.34 5.99 -7.79
N LEU A 197 -16.54 4.92 -7.68
CA LEU A 197 -16.87 3.61 -8.24
C LEU A 197 -17.93 2.90 -7.38
N ILE A 198 -19.14 2.78 -7.91
CA ILE A 198 -20.28 2.16 -7.22
C ILE A 198 -20.32 0.64 -7.48
N LYS A 199 -20.24 0.26 -8.76
CA LYS A 199 -20.36 -1.13 -9.20
C LYS A 199 -19.40 -1.43 -10.35
N THR A 200 -18.96 -2.68 -10.43
CA THR A 200 -18.18 -3.21 -11.55
C THR A 200 -18.55 -4.65 -11.84
N THR A 201 -18.48 -5.03 -13.12
CA THR A 201 -18.58 -6.42 -13.61
C THR A 201 -17.38 -6.78 -14.49
N LEU A 202 -16.25 -6.10 -14.27
CA LEU A 202 -15.00 -6.24 -15.03
C LEU A 202 -14.32 -7.60 -14.81
#